data_AF-A0A7S2JB09-F1
#
_entry.id   AF-A0A7S2JB09-F1
#
_cell.length_a   1.000
_cell.length_b   1.000
_cell.length_c   1.000
_cell.angle_alpha   90.00
_cell.angle_beta   90.00
_cell.angle_gamma   90.00
#
_symmetry.space_group_name_H-M   'P 1'
#
loop_
_entity.id
_entity.type
_entity.pdbx_description
1 polymer ?
#
loop_
_entity_poly.entity_id
_entity_poly.type
_entity_poly.pdbx_seq_one_letter_code
_entity_poly.pdbx_strand_id
1 'polypeptide(L)'
;MDVVATASMAARQAAPVGAQAEKRLPAGPDQDVLKRFEERLDQKLDAIGVRLEEKLNAGIEATGLDKKLKEKLDAALAATLEDQLEVQLAKKIGGLASSIDESVGSTIEAKISKQVDAKLDRKVDFRVHKLVSLGTFKNIPTALDADGKRRVQLPPFNFVPFKTSNCSVVGLSTVPRDWCGLNETLTRMSCFDRWERTYMEENAGALAKGLRAIRAPGCFPHGVSVATMGYFRTGSTLLYNTARVWGALGGTGSTTGTGFTGGWSCKDPRLTGIGVPGNQQESCSSVCKDHLWTTGVAENIPVLLMSRRDPFYSVCSRKLMDMWCNPPPIKGRQYTSEEVLDYKAKCKVDAVLERNESINQCHMLMAMQADIYWERQAYGKTIAHDVLMESYKADPHAEVKAVGKAMGICDEAVNDEALVEFNVRMGKELHTKPGEDMGITQMHDVHTPEQRSKKCAKLENFMRSDAACREWMDNRAAPTANAVLRRYQAE
;
A
#
# COMPACT_ATOMS: atom_id res chain seq x y z
N MET A 1 7.01 12.57 -77.05
CA MET A 1 8.05 11.70 -76.44
C MET A 1 7.30 10.53 -75.81
N ASP A 2 6.56 9.71 -76.55
CA ASP A 2 7.00 8.82 -77.66
C ASP A 2 8.30 8.10 -77.25
N VAL A 3 8.34 6.77 -77.11
CA VAL A 3 7.89 5.79 -78.11
C VAL A 3 7.34 4.51 -77.45
N VAL A 4 6.20 4.09 -77.99
CA VAL A 4 5.53 2.78 -77.91
C VAL A 4 6.23 1.79 -78.85
N ALA A 5 6.35 0.50 -78.50
CA ALA A 5 6.43 -0.56 -79.50
C ALA A 5 6.01 -1.95 -78.94
N THR A 6 4.71 -2.22 -79.04
CA THR A 6 4.14 -3.56 -79.24
C THR A 6 4.49 -4.09 -80.64
N ALA A 7 4.73 -5.39 -80.80
CA ALA A 7 4.30 -6.11 -82.01
C ALA A 7 4.24 -7.62 -81.79
N SER A 8 3.08 -8.17 -82.17
CA SER A 8 2.71 -9.57 -82.24
C SER A 8 2.49 -9.94 -83.72
N MET A 9 2.43 -11.25 -83.97
CA MET A 9 1.91 -11.95 -85.16
C MET A 9 2.75 -11.95 -86.46
N ALA A 10 3.04 -13.15 -86.97
CA ALA A 10 2.22 -13.73 -88.04
C ALA A 10 2.69 -15.15 -88.43
N ALA A 11 1.73 -16.06 -88.53
CA ALA A 11 1.86 -17.35 -89.19
C ALA A 11 1.75 -17.21 -90.72
N ARG A 12 2.47 -18.05 -91.47
CA ARG A 12 2.18 -18.38 -92.88
C ARG A 12 2.44 -19.86 -93.15
N GLN A 13 1.48 -20.46 -93.85
CA GLN A 13 1.36 -21.86 -94.26
C GLN A 13 2.18 -22.19 -95.52
N ALA A 14 2.63 -23.46 -95.59
CA ALA A 14 2.64 -24.41 -96.73
C ALA A 14 3.37 -24.01 -98.05
N ALA A 15 4.09 -24.83 -98.81
CA ALA A 15 4.42 -26.27 -98.93
C ALA A 15 5.40 -26.40 -100.16
N PRO A 16 5.54 -27.53 -100.88
CA PRO A 16 6.42 -28.68 -100.62
C PRO A 16 7.45 -28.95 -101.75
N VAL A 17 8.64 -29.45 -101.43
CA VAL A 17 9.60 -30.11 -102.35
C VAL A 17 10.47 -30.98 -101.45
N GLY A 18 10.77 -32.27 -101.63
CA GLY A 18 10.75 -33.17 -102.77
C GLY A 18 11.91 -34.15 -102.51
N ALA A 19 11.59 -35.44 -102.40
CA ALA A 19 12.40 -36.62 -102.69
C ALA A 19 13.85 -36.79 -102.15
N GLN A 20 14.07 -38.00 -101.59
CA GLN A 20 15.29 -38.83 -101.60
C GLN A 20 16.45 -38.46 -100.67
N ALA A 21 16.60 -39.22 -99.58
CA ALA A 21 17.78 -40.06 -99.32
C ALA A 21 17.59 -40.81 -97.99
N GLU A 22 17.11 -42.04 -98.07
CA GLU A 22 17.13 -43.00 -96.97
C GLU A 22 18.59 -43.40 -96.71
N LYS A 23 19.24 -42.71 -95.77
CA LYS A 23 20.57 -43.06 -95.28
C LYS A 23 20.41 -43.58 -93.86
N ARG A 24 20.51 -44.91 -93.71
CA ARG A 24 20.56 -45.61 -92.41
C ARG A 24 21.51 -44.88 -91.46
N LEU A 25 20.94 -44.24 -90.42
CA LEU A 25 21.68 -43.72 -89.28
C LEU A 25 22.14 -44.91 -88.42
N PRO A 26 23.40 -44.93 -87.94
CA PRO A 26 23.86 -45.96 -87.02
C PRO A 26 23.12 -45.80 -85.68
N ALA A 27 22.89 -46.93 -84.99
CA ALA A 27 22.25 -46.99 -83.68
C ALA A 27 22.84 -45.91 -82.75
N GLY A 28 21.95 -45.16 -82.08
CA GLY A 28 22.34 -44.15 -81.11
C GLY A 28 23.22 -44.72 -80.00
N PRO A 29 24.01 -43.87 -79.31
CA PRO A 29 24.91 -44.32 -78.28
C PRO A 29 24.17 -45.15 -77.22
N ASP A 30 24.78 -46.27 -76.86
CA ASP A 30 24.33 -47.20 -75.83
C ASP A 30 23.91 -46.44 -74.56
N GLN A 31 22.67 -46.66 -74.08
CA GLN A 31 22.13 -45.97 -72.91
C GLN A 31 23.01 -46.13 -71.66
N ASP A 32 23.74 -47.24 -71.57
CA ASP A 32 24.69 -47.49 -70.48
C ASP A 32 25.91 -46.57 -70.52
N VAL A 33 26.28 -46.07 -71.70
CA VAL A 33 27.39 -45.10 -71.86
C VAL A 33 26.94 -43.71 -71.44
N LEU A 34 25.70 -43.32 -71.78
CA LEU A 34 25.13 -42.04 -71.35
C LEU A 34 24.98 -41.97 -69.83
N LYS A 35 24.45 -43.03 -69.22
CA LYS A 35 24.29 -43.10 -67.76
C LYS A 35 25.62 -43.01 -67.02
N ARG A 36 26.66 -43.72 -67.49
CA ARG A 36 28.01 -43.63 -66.91
C ARG A 36 28.66 -42.26 -67.10
N PHE A 37 28.28 -41.53 -68.16
CA PHE A 37 28.78 -40.19 -68.41
C PHE A 37 28.12 -39.18 -67.48
N GLU A 38 26.81 -39.28 -67.25
CA GLU A 38 26.05 -38.49 -66.28
C GLU A 38 26.58 -38.72 -64.86
N GLU A 39 26.72 -39.97 -64.42
CA GLU A 39 27.26 -40.30 -63.09
C GLU A 39 28.67 -39.73 -62.87
N ARG A 40 29.52 -39.73 -63.91
CA ARG A 40 30.86 -39.12 -63.86
C ARG A 40 30.85 -37.60 -63.84
N LEU A 41 29.84 -36.98 -64.46
CA LEU A 41 29.65 -35.54 -64.45
C LEU A 41 29.21 -35.07 -63.06
N ASP A 42 28.25 -35.77 -62.46
CA ASP A 42 27.76 -35.48 -61.11
C ASP A 42 28.88 -35.62 -60.07
N GLN A 43 29.65 -36.72 -60.12
CA GLN A 43 30.81 -36.91 -59.24
C GLN A 43 31.86 -35.79 -59.38
N LYS A 44 32.05 -35.26 -60.59
CA LYS A 44 33.00 -34.15 -60.81
C LYS A 44 32.45 -32.82 -60.32
N LEU A 45 31.15 -32.58 -60.48
CA LEU A 45 30.48 -31.37 -60.00
C LEU A 45 30.50 -31.33 -58.46
N ASP A 46 30.22 -32.45 -57.80
CA ASP A 46 30.31 -32.56 -56.34
C ASP A 46 31.74 -32.32 -55.84
N ALA A 47 32.74 -32.91 -56.49
CA ALA A 47 34.15 -32.70 -56.14
C ALA A 47 34.62 -31.25 -56.34
N ILE A 48 34.04 -30.53 -57.32
CA ILE A 48 34.30 -29.10 -57.52
C ILE A 48 33.61 -28.27 -56.43
N GLY A 49 32.37 -28.62 -56.05
CA GLY A 49 31.64 -27.97 -54.96
C GLY A 49 32.41 -28.02 -53.64
N VAL A 50 32.85 -29.21 -53.22
CA VAL A 50 33.62 -29.39 -51.98
C VAL A 50 34.92 -28.56 -52.01
N ARG A 51 35.65 -28.56 -53.13
CA ARG A 51 36.90 -27.80 -53.26
C ARG A 51 36.70 -26.29 -53.24
N LEU A 52 35.57 -25.79 -53.76
CA LEU A 52 35.22 -24.37 -53.71
C LEU A 52 34.86 -23.96 -52.29
N GLU A 53 34.10 -24.79 -51.58
CA GLU A 53 33.69 -24.53 -50.20
C GLU A 53 34.89 -24.52 -49.24
N GLU A 54 35.82 -25.49 -49.36
CA GLU A 54 37.06 -25.51 -48.60
C GLU A 54 37.93 -24.28 -48.87
N LYS A 55 38.08 -23.86 -50.14
CA LYS A 55 38.84 -22.66 -50.49
C LYS A 55 38.19 -21.37 -50.01
N LEU A 56 36.86 -21.30 -50.04
CA LEU A 56 36.11 -20.14 -49.56
C LEU A 56 36.26 -20.00 -48.04
N ASN A 57 36.09 -21.10 -47.31
CA ASN A 57 36.24 -21.12 -45.84
C ASN A 57 37.68 -20.79 -45.43
N ALA A 58 38.68 -21.39 -46.06
CA ALA A 58 40.09 -21.06 -45.79
C ALA A 58 40.42 -19.60 -46.15
N GLY A 59 39.82 -19.05 -47.22
CA GLY A 59 39.98 -17.65 -47.59
C GLY A 59 39.37 -16.69 -46.57
N ILE A 60 38.17 -16.99 -46.07
CA ILE A 60 37.49 -16.20 -45.04
C ILE A 60 38.29 -16.23 -43.74
N GLU A 61 38.71 -17.39 -43.27
CA GLU A 61 39.52 -17.53 -42.06
C GLU A 61 40.89 -16.81 -42.19
N ALA A 62 41.55 -16.91 -43.35
CA ALA A 62 42.84 -16.27 -43.60
C ALA A 62 42.78 -14.72 -43.60
N THR A 63 41.62 -14.11 -43.86
CA THR A 63 41.51 -12.64 -43.82
C THR A 63 41.55 -12.06 -42.41
N GLY A 64 41.30 -12.88 -41.38
CA GLY A 64 41.30 -12.45 -39.97
C GLY A 64 40.37 -11.26 -39.70
N LEU A 65 39.36 -11.07 -40.57
CA LEU A 65 38.50 -9.90 -40.58
C LEU A 65 37.70 -9.82 -39.27
N ASP A 66 37.19 -10.95 -38.79
CA ASP A 66 36.43 -11.04 -37.54
C ASP A 66 37.25 -10.61 -36.33
N LYS A 67 38.51 -11.01 -36.26
CA LYS A 67 39.40 -10.61 -35.16
C LYS A 67 39.68 -9.11 -35.19
N LYS A 68 39.99 -8.55 -36.37
CA LYS A 68 40.26 -7.11 -36.53
C LYS A 68 39.01 -6.26 -36.31
N LEU A 69 37.83 -6.73 -36.72
CA LEU A 69 36.57 -6.04 -36.52
C LEU A 69 36.19 -6.03 -35.04
N LYS A 70 36.36 -7.17 -34.36
CA LYS A 70 36.13 -7.29 -32.92
C LYS A 70 37.06 -6.39 -32.11
N GLU A 71 38.36 -6.42 -32.38
CA GLU A 71 39.34 -5.55 -31.68
C GLU A 71 39.05 -4.05 -31.91
N LYS A 72 38.67 -3.65 -33.13
CA LYS A 72 38.28 -2.26 -33.41
C LYS A 72 36.96 -1.87 -32.75
N LEU A 73 35.98 -2.77 -32.73
CA LEU A 73 34.68 -2.52 -32.11
C LEU A 73 34.83 -2.40 -30.59
N ASP A 74 35.57 -3.31 -29.96
CA ASP A 74 35.81 -3.30 -28.52
C ASP A 74 36.58 -2.04 -28.10
N ALA A 75 37.60 -1.64 -28.87
CA ALA A 75 38.35 -0.40 -28.61
C ALA A 75 37.50 0.87 -28.79
N ALA A 76 36.69 0.93 -29.86
CA ALA A 76 35.79 2.07 -30.10
C ALA A 76 34.67 2.15 -29.06
N LEU A 77 34.14 1.01 -28.63
CA LEU A 77 33.08 0.94 -27.63
C LEU A 77 33.61 1.33 -26.26
N ALA A 78 34.77 0.83 -25.84
CA ALA A 78 35.38 1.18 -24.55
C ALA A 78 35.63 2.69 -24.45
N ALA A 79 36.28 3.29 -25.45
CA ALA A 79 36.56 4.72 -25.45
C ALA A 79 35.30 5.59 -25.47
N THR A 80 34.27 5.19 -26.24
CA THR A 80 33.06 6.02 -26.37
C THR A 80 32.13 5.89 -25.16
N LEU A 81 31.98 4.69 -24.59
CA LEU A 81 31.07 4.49 -23.46
C LEU A 81 31.62 5.10 -22.17
N GLU A 82 32.91 4.94 -21.90
CA GLU A 82 33.53 5.38 -20.65
C GLU A 82 33.52 6.90 -20.54
N ASP A 83 34.00 7.60 -21.58
CA ASP A 83 34.02 9.07 -21.62
C ASP A 83 32.61 9.68 -21.57
N GLN A 84 31.65 9.08 -22.30
CA GLN A 84 30.26 9.60 -22.29
C GLN A 84 29.54 9.33 -20.97
N LEU A 85 29.75 8.17 -20.34
CA LEU A 85 29.15 7.90 -19.03
C LEU A 85 29.74 8.83 -17.98
N GLU A 86 31.06 9.00 -17.95
CA GLU A 86 31.73 9.80 -16.92
C GLU A 86 31.29 11.26 -16.97
N VAL A 87 31.22 11.85 -18.16
CA VAL A 87 30.72 13.23 -18.35
C VAL A 87 29.24 13.36 -17.96
N GLN A 88 28.39 12.39 -18.31
CA GLN A 88 26.97 12.45 -17.95
C GLN A 88 26.73 12.24 -16.45
N LEU A 89 27.48 11.34 -15.82
CA LEU A 89 27.44 11.09 -14.38
C LEU A 89 27.92 12.31 -13.61
N ALA A 90 29.06 12.89 -13.98
CA ALA A 90 29.58 14.11 -13.36
C ALA A 90 28.56 15.27 -13.46
N LYS A 91 27.91 15.45 -14.62
CA LYS A 91 26.88 16.46 -14.80
C LYS A 91 25.63 16.22 -13.95
N LYS A 92 25.17 14.97 -13.84
CA LYS A 92 24.02 14.61 -13.00
C LYS A 92 24.33 14.75 -11.51
N ILE A 93 25.50 14.31 -11.08
CA ILE A 93 25.95 14.42 -9.68
C ILE A 93 26.11 15.89 -9.30
N GLY A 94 26.74 16.71 -10.14
CA GLY A 94 26.85 18.16 -9.92
C GLY A 94 25.50 18.85 -9.83
N GLY A 95 24.57 18.53 -10.74
CA GLY A 95 23.20 19.08 -10.70
C GLY A 95 22.41 18.65 -9.47
N LEU A 96 22.60 17.40 -9.02
CA LEU A 96 21.98 16.90 -7.78
C LEU A 96 22.55 17.60 -6.56
N ALA A 97 23.87 17.83 -6.50
CA ALA A 97 24.52 18.54 -5.40
C ALA A 97 23.99 19.98 -5.29
N SER A 98 23.91 20.71 -6.40
CA SER A 98 23.35 22.08 -6.40
C SER A 98 21.87 22.09 -5.99
N SER A 99 21.07 21.14 -6.48
CA SER A 99 19.65 21.04 -6.12
C SER A 99 19.44 20.68 -4.64
N ILE A 100 20.30 19.81 -4.08
CA ILE A 100 20.30 19.47 -2.66
C ILE A 100 20.70 20.69 -1.83
N ASP A 101 21.77 21.39 -2.17
CA ASP A 101 22.21 22.59 -1.42
C ASP A 101 21.12 23.66 -1.40
N GLU A 102 20.51 23.94 -2.55
CA GLU A 102 19.48 24.97 -2.69
C GLU A 102 18.18 24.57 -1.97
N SER A 103 17.76 23.31 -2.08
CA SER A 103 16.54 22.81 -1.44
C SER A 103 16.71 22.59 0.07
N VAL A 104 17.84 22.05 0.51
CA VAL A 104 18.12 21.75 1.91
C VAL A 104 18.45 23.03 2.66
N GLY A 105 19.29 23.91 2.10
CA GLY A 105 19.63 25.19 2.70
C GLY A 105 18.39 26.05 2.94
N SER A 106 17.59 26.29 1.91
CA SER A 106 16.37 27.11 2.02
C SER A 106 15.31 26.48 2.94
N THR A 107 15.13 25.16 2.89
CA THR A 107 14.13 24.47 3.73
C THR A 107 14.55 24.41 5.19
N ILE A 108 15.83 24.15 5.48
CA ILE A 108 16.35 24.12 6.84
C ILE A 108 16.35 25.52 7.43
N GLU A 109 16.81 26.53 6.70
CA GLU A 109 16.85 27.91 7.19
C GLU A 109 15.43 28.46 7.48
N ALA A 110 14.46 28.18 6.59
CA ALA A 110 13.07 28.54 6.81
C ALA A 110 12.43 27.78 7.99
N LYS A 111 12.76 26.50 8.18
CA LYS A 111 12.24 25.69 9.30
C LYS A 111 12.88 26.10 10.63
N ILE A 112 14.19 26.36 10.66
CA ILE A 112 14.92 26.77 11.85
C ILE A 112 14.45 28.16 12.28
N SER A 113 14.39 29.15 11.39
CA SER A 113 13.88 30.49 11.75
C SER A 113 12.47 30.39 12.34
N LYS A 114 11.53 29.74 11.63
CA LYS A 114 10.15 29.61 12.14
C LYS A 114 10.02 28.84 13.45
N GLN A 115 10.81 27.78 13.66
CA GLN A 115 10.71 26.98 14.90
C GLN A 115 11.44 27.61 16.07
N VAL A 116 12.59 28.26 15.84
CA VAL A 116 13.36 28.93 16.88
C VAL A 116 12.64 30.20 17.30
N ASP A 117 12.21 31.05 16.37
CA ASP A 117 11.48 32.29 16.68
C ASP A 117 10.20 31.98 17.46
N ALA A 118 9.38 31.03 16.99
CA ALA A 118 8.15 30.65 17.69
C ALA A 118 8.39 30.00 19.07
N LYS A 119 9.52 29.31 19.27
CA LYS A 119 9.89 28.76 20.59
C LYS A 119 10.45 29.84 21.51
N LEU A 120 11.24 30.77 20.98
CA LEU A 120 11.81 31.87 21.74
C LEU A 120 10.70 32.81 22.19
N ASP A 121 9.80 33.22 21.28
CA ASP A 121 8.65 34.08 21.58
C ASP A 121 7.78 33.47 22.67
N ARG A 122 7.38 32.19 22.55
CA ARG A 122 6.58 31.52 23.60
C ARG A 122 7.30 31.44 24.95
N LYS A 123 8.62 31.24 24.94
CA LYS A 123 9.40 31.11 26.19
C LYS A 123 9.63 32.47 26.84
N VAL A 124 9.79 33.52 26.03
CA VAL A 124 9.84 34.92 26.48
C VAL A 124 8.47 35.34 26.99
N ASP A 125 7.39 35.16 26.23
CA ASP A 125 6.01 35.46 26.66
C ASP A 125 5.63 34.71 27.94
N PHE A 126 5.94 33.42 28.04
CA PHE A 126 5.67 32.66 29.26
C PHE A 126 6.44 33.21 30.47
N ARG A 127 7.71 33.61 30.30
CA ARG A 127 8.51 34.18 31.39
C ARG A 127 8.07 35.60 31.73
N VAL A 128 7.73 36.42 30.74
CA VAL A 128 7.16 37.77 30.93
C VAL A 128 5.83 37.67 31.64
N HIS A 129 4.90 36.83 31.17
CA HIS A 129 3.62 36.59 31.82
C HIS A 129 3.80 36.05 33.25
N LYS A 130 4.74 35.13 33.47
CA LYS A 130 5.06 34.61 34.80
C LYS A 130 5.61 35.70 35.73
N LEU A 131 6.49 36.57 35.24
CA LEU A 131 7.04 37.70 35.99
C LEU A 131 5.99 38.77 36.28
N VAL A 132 5.09 39.06 35.32
CA VAL A 132 3.93 39.93 35.49
C VAL A 132 2.93 39.34 36.49
N SER A 133 2.75 38.01 36.51
CA SER A 133 1.88 37.33 37.47
C SER A 133 2.47 37.19 38.87
N LEU A 134 3.81 37.20 39.01
CA LEU A 134 4.51 37.07 40.29
C LEU A 134 4.95 38.42 40.88
N GLY A 135 4.93 39.49 40.08
CA GLY A 135 5.32 40.83 40.47
C GLY A 135 4.23 41.85 40.15
N THR A 136 3.74 42.52 41.20
CA THR A 136 2.92 43.75 41.19
C THR A 136 1.47 43.67 40.71
N PHE A 137 0.58 43.21 41.61
CA PHE A 137 -0.74 43.83 41.80
C PHE A 137 -1.01 44.04 43.30
N LYS A 138 -0.38 45.08 43.86
CA LYS A 138 -1.02 45.84 44.94
C LYS A 138 -1.82 46.93 44.26
N ASN A 139 -3.14 46.80 44.35
CA ASN A 139 -4.20 47.79 44.11
C ASN A 139 -4.81 47.88 42.70
N ILE A 140 -6.15 47.93 42.75
CA ILE A 140 -7.19 48.48 41.84
C ILE A 140 -7.68 47.61 40.64
N PRO A 141 -8.90 47.86 40.11
CA PRO A 141 -10.16 47.19 40.43
C PRO A 141 -10.77 46.45 39.22
N THR A 142 -11.90 45.76 39.44
CA THR A 142 -12.79 45.21 38.41
C THR A 142 -12.94 46.13 37.19
N ALA A 143 -12.37 45.72 36.05
CA ALA A 143 -12.61 46.32 34.74
C ALA A 143 -13.67 45.49 33.99
N LEU A 144 -14.80 46.12 33.70
CA LEU A 144 -15.77 45.69 32.70
C LEU A 144 -15.20 46.01 31.31
N ASP A 145 -15.48 45.17 30.32
CA ASP A 145 -15.25 45.47 28.91
C ASP A 145 -16.38 46.36 28.35
N ALA A 146 -16.11 47.00 27.21
CA ALA A 146 -16.94 48.03 26.58
C ALA A 146 -18.34 47.56 26.13
N ASP A 147 -18.64 46.26 26.22
CA ASP A 147 -19.91 45.66 25.79
C ASP A 147 -20.73 45.03 26.94
N GLY A 148 -20.27 45.15 28.20
CA GLY A 148 -21.07 44.79 29.38
C GLY A 148 -21.51 43.31 29.48
N LYS A 149 -20.88 42.39 28.75
CA LYS A 149 -21.22 40.96 28.79
C LYS A 149 -20.23 40.19 29.66
N ARG A 150 -20.72 39.63 30.77
CA ARG A 150 -19.97 38.66 31.59
C ARG A 150 -19.61 37.44 30.75
N ARG A 151 -18.36 37.34 30.30
CA ARG A 151 -17.77 36.03 29.99
C ARG A 151 -17.51 35.33 31.31
N VAL A 152 -18.18 34.20 31.52
CA VAL A 152 -17.75 33.23 32.52
C VAL A 152 -16.38 32.76 32.06
N GLN A 153 -15.34 33.27 32.71
CA GLN A 153 -13.99 32.73 32.58
C GLN A 153 -14.04 31.37 33.27
N LEU A 154 -14.34 30.33 32.49
CA LEU A 154 -14.10 28.96 32.94
C LEU A 154 -12.62 28.89 33.33
N PRO A 155 -12.27 28.23 34.45
CA PRO A 155 -10.88 28.07 34.82
C PRO A 155 -10.11 27.50 33.63
N PRO A 156 -8.83 27.87 33.43
CA PRO A 156 -7.99 27.20 32.46
C PRO A 156 -8.13 25.70 32.67
N PHE A 157 -8.21 24.93 31.58
CA PHE A 157 -8.10 23.47 31.62
C PHE A 157 -6.74 23.13 32.21
N ASN A 158 -6.64 23.16 33.53
CA ASN A 158 -5.56 22.56 34.26
C ASN A 158 -5.78 21.06 34.08
N PHE A 159 -5.13 20.49 33.06
CA PHE A 159 -4.59 19.15 33.17
C PHE A 159 -3.71 19.19 34.42
N VAL A 160 -4.30 18.96 35.59
CA VAL A 160 -3.50 18.75 36.80
C VAL A 160 -2.79 17.43 36.54
N PRO A 161 -1.44 17.40 36.49
CA PRO A 161 -0.72 16.17 36.23
C PRO A 161 -0.89 15.28 37.45
N PHE A 162 -1.85 14.36 37.39
CA PHE A 162 -2.05 13.35 38.42
C PHE A 162 -0.93 12.31 38.30
N LYS A 163 -0.41 11.84 39.45
CA LYS A 163 0.54 10.72 39.50
C LYS A 163 -0.17 9.43 39.05
N THR A 164 -0.26 9.20 37.76
CA THR A 164 -0.63 7.90 37.21
C THR A 164 0.49 6.91 37.50
N SER A 165 0.19 5.68 37.92
CA SER A 165 1.08 4.56 37.65
C SER A 165 1.37 4.61 36.15
N ASN A 166 2.63 4.86 35.78
CA ASN A 166 2.98 5.08 34.39
C ASN A 166 2.54 3.85 33.60
N CYS A 167 1.53 3.97 32.73
CA CYS A 167 1.39 3.10 31.56
C CYS A 167 2.63 3.36 30.72
N SER A 168 3.69 2.68 31.12
CA SER A 168 5.04 3.01 30.78
C SER A 168 5.31 2.29 29.49
N VAL A 169 5.39 3.09 28.42
CA VAL A 169 5.94 2.69 27.13
C VAL A 169 7.38 2.15 27.29
N VAL A 170 8.01 2.24 28.46
CA VAL A 170 9.33 1.63 28.73
C VAL A 170 9.27 0.10 28.70
N GLY A 171 8.14 -0.52 29.09
CA GLY A 171 7.89 -1.95 28.84
C GLY A 171 7.62 -2.24 27.36
N LEU A 172 7.33 -1.20 26.58
CA LEU A 172 7.15 -1.20 25.14
C LEU A 172 8.44 -0.78 24.40
N SER A 173 9.62 -0.88 25.01
CA SER A 173 10.91 -0.65 24.32
C SER A 173 11.15 -1.57 23.10
N THR A 174 10.33 -2.61 22.96
CA THR A 174 10.25 -3.51 21.80
C THR A 174 9.21 -3.09 20.75
N VAL A 175 8.52 -1.98 20.97
CA VAL A 175 7.34 -1.60 20.20
C VAL A 175 7.71 -0.41 19.31
N PRO A 176 7.23 -0.37 18.04
CA PRO A 176 7.65 0.63 17.06
C PRO A 176 7.47 2.07 17.57
N ARG A 177 8.25 3.01 17.02
CA ARG A 177 8.21 4.46 17.35
C ARG A 177 6.82 5.11 17.21
N ASP A 178 5.85 4.41 16.63
CA ASP A 178 4.54 4.91 16.24
C ASP A 178 3.46 4.69 17.32
N TRP A 179 3.85 4.35 18.55
CA TRP A 179 2.94 4.25 19.69
C TRP A 179 2.82 5.58 20.43
N CYS A 180 1.59 5.99 20.72
CA CYS A 180 1.27 7.15 21.54
C CYS A 180 0.99 6.73 22.99
N GLY A 181 1.22 7.66 23.92
CA GLY A 181 0.85 7.53 25.32
C GLY A 181 0.32 8.85 25.89
N LEU A 182 -0.46 8.77 26.95
CA LEU A 182 -1.03 9.96 27.61
C LEU A 182 -0.07 10.64 28.62
N ASN A 183 1.13 10.12 28.85
CA ASN A 183 2.03 10.65 29.87
C ASN A 183 2.86 11.84 29.36
N GLU A 184 2.62 13.02 29.94
CA GLU A 184 3.23 14.31 29.59
C GLU A 184 4.76 14.38 29.87
N THR A 185 5.30 13.48 30.69
CA THR A 185 6.71 13.57 31.12
C THR A 185 7.71 12.91 30.18
N LEU A 186 7.26 12.10 29.21
CA LEU A 186 8.10 11.50 28.18
C LEU A 186 7.67 12.04 26.81
N THR A 187 8.48 12.96 26.30
CA THR A 187 8.34 13.80 25.11
C THR A 187 8.19 13.08 23.75
N ARG A 188 7.43 11.98 23.62
CA ARG A 188 7.44 11.26 22.33
C ARG A 188 6.18 11.01 21.53
N MET A 189 4.94 11.06 22.03
CA MET A 189 3.75 11.20 21.17
C MET A 189 2.46 11.25 22.01
N SER A 190 1.77 12.39 22.01
CA SER A 190 0.41 12.48 22.56
C SER A 190 -0.52 11.57 21.76
N CYS A 191 -1.44 10.89 22.42
CA CYS A 191 -2.51 10.16 21.72
C CYS A 191 -3.57 11.07 21.11
N PHE A 192 -3.39 12.40 21.18
CA PHE A 192 -4.11 13.34 20.34
C PHE A 192 -3.16 14.01 19.36
N ASP A 193 -3.61 14.23 18.14
CA ASP A 193 -2.87 15.07 17.19
C ASP A 193 -3.07 16.57 17.46
N ARG A 194 -2.53 17.43 16.59
CA ARG A 194 -2.69 18.89 16.74
C ARG A 194 -4.13 19.35 16.48
N TRP A 195 -4.77 18.83 15.45
CA TRP A 195 -6.14 19.20 15.09
C TRP A 195 -7.11 18.77 16.20
N GLU A 196 -6.94 17.57 16.74
CA GLU A 196 -7.75 17.02 17.83
C GLU A 196 -7.67 17.89 19.09
N ARG A 197 -6.47 18.31 19.48
CA ARG A 197 -6.29 19.24 20.61
C ARG A 197 -6.98 20.57 20.37
N THR A 198 -6.77 21.18 19.20
CA THR A 198 -7.41 22.45 18.84
C THR A 198 -8.93 22.30 18.84
N TYR A 199 -9.47 21.22 18.27
CA TYR A 199 -10.91 20.95 18.29
C TYR A 199 -11.45 20.85 19.72
N MET A 200 -10.74 20.12 20.60
CA MET A 200 -11.14 19.98 22.00
C MET A 200 -11.11 21.32 22.76
N GLU A 201 -10.11 22.17 22.53
CA GLU A 201 -10.00 23.50 23.13
C GLU A 201 -11.15 24.42 22.68
N GLU A 202 -11.42 24.47 21.37
CA GLU A 202 -12.46 25.31 20.77
C GLU A 202 -13.89 24.86 21.13
N ASN A 203 -14.09 23.54 21.35
CA ASN A 203 -15.39 22.94 21.62
C ASN A 203 -15.54 22.47 23.08
N ALA A 204 -14.67 22.93 23.97
CA ALA A 204 -14.61 22.50 25.37
C ALA A 204 -15.95 22.52 26.10
N GLY A 205 -16.74 23.59 25.91
CA GLY A 205 -18.06 23.72 26.55
C GLY A 205 -19.05 22.65 26.10
N ALA A 206 -19.07 22.33 24.81
CA ALA A 206 -19.93 21.28 24.25
C ALA A 206 -19.47 19.88 24.69
N LEU A 207 -18.16 19.64 24.71
CA LEU A 207 -17.58 18.34 25.08
C LEU A 207 -17.65 18.06 26.59
N ALA A 208 -17.85 19.08 27.43
CA ALA A 208 -17.74 18.94 28.88
C ALA A 208 -18.70 17.88 29.47
N LYS A 209 -19.92 17.76 28.93
CA LYS A 209 -20.90 16.76 29.40
C LYS A 209 -20.42 15.34 29.07
N GLY A 210 -20.18 15.05 27.79
CA GLY A 210 -19.70 13.74 27.37
C GLY A 210 -18.36 13.36 27.99
N LEU A 211 -17.43 14.30 28.15
CA LEU A 211 -16.16 14.06 28.82
C LEU A 211 -16.34 13.66 30.30
N ARG A 212 -17.30 14.27 31.01
CA ARG A 212 -17.64 13.82 32.37
C ARG A 212 -18.24 12.42 32.36
N ALA A 213 -19.13 12.12 31.40
CA ALA A 213 -19.76 10.81 31.28
C ALA A 213 -18.72 9.70 30.99
N ILE A 214 -17.88 9.87 29.96
CA ILE A 214 -16.91 8.84 29.56
C ILE A 214 -15.84 8.56 30.62
N ARG A 215 -15.50 9.57 31.43
CA ARG A 215 -14.52 9.47 32.51
C ARG A 215 -15.15 9.11 33.86
N ALA A 216 -16.48 8.96 33.92
CA ALA A 216 -17.15 8.52 35.13
C ALA A 216 -16.74 7.06 35.46
N PRO A 217 -16.61 6.70 36.75
CA PRO A 217 -16.31 5.32 37.14
C PRO A 217 -17.24 4.32 36.48
N GLY A 218 -16.67 3.31 35.81
CA GLY A 218 -17.41 2.26 35.14
C GLY A 218 -17.92 2.60 33.74
N CYS A 219 -17.72 3.82 33.22
CA CYS A 219 -18.13 4.14 31.84
C CYS A 219 -17.12 3.66 30.80
N PHE A 220 -15.84 4.00 30.94
CA PHE A 220 -14.78 3.48 30.07
C PHE A 220 -14.15 2.23 30.70
N PRO A 221 -14.06 1.10 29.98
CA PRO A 221 -13.53 -0.13 30.56
C PRO A 221 -11.99 -0.10 30.56
N HIS A 222 -11.43 0.21 31.73
CA HIS A 222 -9.99 0.20 31.94
C HIS A 222 -9.42 -1.24 31.92
N GLY A 223 -8.14 -1.36 31.58
CA GLY A 223 -7.48 -2.66 31.44
C GLY A 223 -7.87 -3.44 30.19
N VAL A 224 -8.51 -2.81 29.20
CA VAL A 224 -8.97 -3.49 27.98
C VAL A 224 -8.03 -3.24 26.82
N SER A 225 -7.58 -4.32 26.18
CA SER A 225 -6.91 -4.26 24.88
C SER A 225 -7.93 -4.37 23.74
N VAL A 226 -7.81 -3.48 22.76
CA VAL A 226 -8.63 -3.42 21.56
C VAL A 226 -7.71 -3.59 20.36
N ALA A 227 -8.02 -4.54 19.48
CA ALA A 227 -7.38 -4.66 18.18
C ALA A 227 -8.32 -4.17 17.09
N THR A 228 -7.77 -3.43 16.13
CA THR A 228 -8.48 -2.96 14.94
C THR A 228 -7.84 -3.56 13.69
N MET A 229 -8.65 -4.24 12.88
CA MET A 229 -8.15 -5.09 11.79
C MET A 229 -9.00 -4.99 10.53
N GLY A 230 -8.49 -5.59 9.46
CA GLY A 230 -9.16 -5.66 8.16
C GLY A 230 -8.40 -6.55 7.18
N TYR A 231 -9.11 -7.33 6.36
CA TYR A 231 -8.53 -8.38 5.50
C TYR A 231 -7.71 -7.87 4.31
N PHE A 232 -7.60 -6.54 4.11
CA PHE A 232 -6.51 -5.82 3.45
C PHE A 232 -6.98 -4.41 3.09
N ARG A 233 -6.43 -3.37 3.73
CA ARG A 233 -6.75 -1.95 3.44
C ARG A 233 -8.26 -1.64 3.41
N THR A 234 -9.04 -2.33 4.24
CA THR A 234 -10.49 -2.23 4.30
C THR A 234 -11.00 -1.12 5.22
N GLY A 235 -10.16 -0.16 5.59
CA GLY A 235 -10.52 0.93 6.50
C GLY A 235 -9.97 0.80 7.93
N SER A 236 -9.08 -0.16 8.19
CA SER A 236 -8.47 -0.35 9.51
C SER A 236 -7.79 0.90 10.08
N THR A 237 -7.34 1.86 9.26
CA THR A 237 -6.85 3.16 9.74
C THR A 237 -7.94 4.03 10.35
N LEU A 238 -9.10 4.14 9.69
CA LEU A 238 -10.23 4.90 10.20
C LEU A 238 -10.72 4.26 11.50
N LEU A 239 -10.92 2.94 11.47
CA LEU A 239 -11.38 2.18 12.63
C LEU A 239 -10.42 2.29 13.82
N TYR A 240 -9.11 2.18 13.57
CA TYR A 240 -8.08 2.43 14.57
C TYR A 240 -8.21 3.80 15.19
N ASN A 241 -8.33 4.85 14.37
CA ASN A 241 -8.40 6.21 14.88
C ASN A 241 -9.71 6.48 15.64
N THR A 242 -10.84 5.93 15.19
CA THR A 242 -12.10 6.01 15.94
C THR A 242 -11.96 5.35 17.31
N ALA A 243 -11.42 4.13 17.37
CA ALA A 243 -11.19 3.44 18.63
C ALA A 243 -10.14 4.16 19.51
N ARG A 244 -9.09 4.72 18.90
CA ARG A 244 -8.05 5.49 19.59
C ARG A 244 -8.63 6.74 20.25
N VAL A 245 -9.45 7.52 19.53
CA VAL A 245 -10.04 8.75 20.07
C VAL A 245 -10.96 8.42 21.25
N TRP A 246 -11.82 7.41 21.11
CA TRP A 246 -12.62 6.91 22.23
C TRP A 246 -11.75 6.51 23.43
N GLY A 247 -10.70 5.73 23.18
CA GLY A 247 -9.75 5.29 24.20
C GLY A 247 -8.99 6.44 24.87
N ALA A 248 -8.57 7.44 24.11
CA ALA A 248 -7.87 8.61 24.62
C ALA A 248 -8.80 9.53 25.43
N LEU A 249 -10.07 9.69 25.02
CA LEU A 249 -11.07 10.48 25.73
C LEU A 249 -11.42 9.87 27.10
N GLY A 250 -11.64 8.56 27.15
CA GLY A 250 -11.98 7.82 28.37
C GLY A 250 -10.76 7.53 29.26
N GLY A 251 -9.60 7.27 28.66
CA GLY A 251 -8.36 6.98 29.37
C GLY A 251 -7.67 8.22 29.98
N THR A 252 -8.06 9.43 29.58
CA THR A 252 -7.57 10.68 30.21
C THR A 252 -8.42 11.03 31.43
N GLY A 253 -7.82 11.18 32.60
CA GLY A 253 -8.47 11.87 33.74
C GLY A 253 -9.12 10.99 34.82
N SER A 254 -8.95 9.66 34.79
CA SER A 254 -9.30 8.85 35.95
C SER A 254 -8.26 9.03 37.07
N THR A 255 -8.75 9.28 38.28
CA THR A 255 -7.95 9.45 39.51
C THR A 255 -7.29 8.15 39.98
N THR A 256 -7.55 7.01 39.33
CA THR A 256 -7.14 5.68 39.80
C THR A 256 -5.88 5.14 39.12
N GLY A 257 -5.08 5.99 38.48
CA GLY A 257 -3.81 5.56 37.85
C GLY A 257 -3.98 4.77 36.55
N THR A 258 -5.15 4.82 35.94
CA THR A 258 -5.41 4.22 34.62
C THR A 258 -4.79 5.08 33.52
N GLY A 259 -4.24 4.44 32.50
CA GLY A 259 -3.76 5.15 31.31
C GLY A 259 -4.14 4.44 30.02
N PHE A 260 -3.84 5.11 28.92
CA PHE A 260 -4.16 4.64 27.58
C PHE A 260 -2.91 4.74 26.71
N THR A 261 -2.74 3.74 25.86
CA THR A 261 -1.75 3.75 24.80
C THR A 261 -2.36 3.30 23.49
N GLY A 262 -1.83 3.79 22.37
CA GLY A 262 -2.30 3.39 21.05
C GLY A 262 -1.15 3.20 20.09
N GLY A 263 -1.22 2.24 19.16
CA GLY A 263 -0.21 2.13 18.12
C GLY A 263 -0.41 1.00 17.12
N TRP A 264 0.70 0.58 16.50
CA TRP A 264 0.75 -0.37 15.40
C TRP A 264 1.36 -1.71 15.77
N SER A 265 1.00 -2.73 14.98
CA SER A 265 1.47 -4.10 15.13
C SER A 265 1.01 -4.63 16.48
N CYS A 266 -0.23 -5.11 16.51
CA CYS A 266 -0.84 -5.63 17.72
C CYS A 266 0.08 -6.67 18.36
N LYS A 267 0.30 -6.54 19.67
CA LYS A 267 1.08 -7.48 20.46
C LYS A 267 0.13 -8.20 21.40
N ASP A 268 0.47 -9.44 21.70
CA ASP A 268 -0.22 -10.20 22.74
C ASP A 268 -0.17 -9.41 24.07
N PRO A 269 -1.32 -9.07 24.68
CA PRO A 269 -1.39 -8.43 25.98
C PRO A 269 -0.57 -9.13 27.06
N ARG A 270 -0.47 -10.48 27.03
CA ARG A 270 0.35 -11.25 27.99
C ARG A 270 1.84 -10.95 27.86
N LEU A 271 2.31 -10.62 26.66
CA LEU A 271 3.71 -10.25 26.43
C LEU A 271 4.00 -8.80 26.83
N THR A 272 3.03 -7.90 26.67
CA THR A 272 3.20 -6.48 27.03
C THR A 272 2.88 -6.17 28.49
N GLY A 273 2.12 -7.06 29.15
CA GLY A 273 1.61 -6.87 30.51
C GLY A 273 0.51 -5.81 30.63
N ILE A 274 0.04 -5.25 29.50
CA ILE A 274 -0.99 -4.21 29.45
C ILE A 274 -2.37 -4.87 29.54
N GLY A 275 -3.21 -4.43 30.49
CA GLY A 275 -4.57 -4.94 30.63
C GLY A 275 -4.64 -6.39 31.12
N VAL A 276 -3.53 -6.92 31.66
CA VAL A 276 -3.47 -8.31 32.16
C VAL A 276 -3.54 -8.28 33.69
N PRO A 277 -4.55 -8.92 34.30
CA PRO A 277 -4.69 -8.96 35.75
C PRO A 277 -3.42 -9.45 36.47
N GLY A 278 -3.05 -8.78 37.55
CA GLY A 278 -1.87 -9.09 38.35
C GLY A 278 -0.55 -8.52 37.81
N ASN A 279 -0.56 -7.85 36.65
CA ASN A 279 0.62 -7.12 36.15
C ASN A 279 0.60 -5.65 36.56
N GLN A 280 1.77 -5.01 36.54
CA GLN A 280 1.94 -3.58 36.89
C GLN A 280 1.10 -2.63 36.02
N GLN A 281 0.69 -3.05 34.82
CA GLN A 281 -0.09 -2.28 33.86
C GLN A 281 -1.50 -2.86 33.64
N GLU A 282 -2.04 -3.59 34.62
CA GLU A 282 -3.37 -4.21 34.52
C GLU A 282 -4.51 -3.20 34.28
N SER A 283 -4.35 -1.96 34.74
CA SER A 283 -5.33 -0.88 34.56
C SER A 283 -5.13 -0.10 33.25
N CYS A 284 -4.06 -0.37 32.50
CA CYS A 284 -3.76 0.29 31.25
C CYS A 284 -4.59 -0.31 30.11
N SER A 285 -5.24 0.55 29.34
CA SER A 285 -5.97 0.14 28.13
C SER A 285 -5.11 0.39 26.91
N SER A 286 -5.30 -0.40 25.85
CA SER A 286 -4.55 -0.24 24.61
C SER A 286 -5.44 -0.36 23.39
N VAL A 287 -5.25 0.49 22.39
CA VAL A 287 -5.80 0.27 21.05
C VAL A 287 -4.65 0.03 20.08
N CYS A 288 -4.66 -1.09 19.38
CA CYS A 288 -3.66 -1.37 18.36
C CYS A 288 -4.31 -1.57 16.99
N LYS A 289 -3.52 -1.32 15.96
CA LYS A 289 -3.87 -1.62 14.58
C LYS A 289 -2.96 -2.69 14.01
N ASP A 290 -3.56 -3.65 13.33
CA ASP A 290 -2.79 -4.64 12.57
C ASP A 290 -3.38 -4.89 11.18
N HIS A 291 -2.51 -5.33 10.28
CA HIS A 291 -2.87 -5.82 8.94
C HIS A 291 -2.51 -7.29 8.76
N LEU A 292 -1.71 -7.84 9.67
CA LEU A 292 -1.33 -9.24 9.68
C LEU A 292 -1.87 -9.87 10.96
N TRP A 293 -2.36 -11.09 10.84
CA TRP A 293 -2.77 -11.83 12.01
C TRP A 293 -1.53 -12.35 12.73
N THR A 294 -1.24 -11.81 13.91
CA THR A 294 -0.10 -12.19 14.74
C THR A 294 -0.55 -13.14 15.85
N THR A 295 0.32 -14.09 16.21
CA THR A 295 0.03 -15.09 17.25
C THR A 295 -0.30 -14.45 18.60
N GLY A 296 -1.28 -15.02 19.32
CA GLY A 296 -1.72 -14.55 20.64
C GLY A 296 -2.74 -13.41 20.62
N VAL A 297 -2.86 -12.64 19.53
CA VAL A 297 -3.89 -11.59 19.39
C VAL A 297 -5.29 -12.19 19.35
N ALA A 298 -5.47 -13.31 18.64
CA ALA A 298 -6.72 -14.07 18.60
C ALA A 298 -7.21 -14.47 20.00
N GLU A 299 -6.29 -15.03 20.80
CA GLU A 299 -6.59 -15.59 22.12
C GLU A 299 -6.74 -14.52 23.19
N ASN A 300 -5.84 -13.53 23.25
CA ASN A 300 -5.65 -12.74 24.47
C ASN A 300 -6.26 -11.33 24.39
N ILE A 301 -6.54 -10.80 23.21
CA ILE A 301 -7.21 -9.51 23.09
C ILE A 301 -8.73 -9.68 23.40
N PRO A 302 -9.34 -8.92 24.30
CA PRO A 302 -10.77 -9.04 24.59
C PRO A 302 -11.64 -8.47 23.46
N VAL A 303 -11.30 -7.30 22.93
CA VAL A 303 -12.12 -6.60 21.92
C VAL A 303 -11.41 -6.60 20.57
N LEU A 304 -12.05 -7.18 19.56
CA LEU A 304 -11.56 -7.14 18.18
C LEU A 304 -12.59 -6.43 17.30
N LEU A 305 -12.16 -5.35 16.66
CA LEU A 305 -12.96 -4.56 15.72
C LEU A 305 -12.47 -4.85 14.31
N MET A 306 -13.37 -5.27 13.43
CA MET A 306 -13.10 -5.53 12.03
C MET A 306 -13.61 -4.40 11.14
N SER A 307 -12.91 -4.18 10.05
CA SER A 307 -13.34 -3.33 8.95
C SER A 307 -13.40 -4.14 7.66
N ARG A 308 -14.46 -3.95 6.89
CA ARG A 308 -14.65 -4.52 5.55
C ARG A 308 -15.17 -3.48 4.56
N ARG A 309 -14.95 -3.74 3.28
CA ARG A 309 -15.43 -2.91 2.16
C ARG A 309 -15.73 -3.80 0.96
N ASP A 310 -16.23 -3.24 -0.14
CA ASP A 310 -16.36 -4.02 -1.37
C ASP A 310 -15.02 -4.73 -1.76
N PRO A 311 -15.01 -6.06 -1.95
CA PRO A 311 -13.81 -6.81 -2.36
C PRO A 311 -13.14 -6.23 -3.61
N PHE A 312 -13.89 -5.69 -4.57
CA PHE A 312 -13.36 -5.04 -5.76
C PHE A 312 -12.36 -3.93 -5.40
N TYR A 313 -12.68 -3.09 -4.41
CA TYR A 313 -11.79 -2.00 -4.01
C TYR A 313 -10.48 -2.53 -3.41
N SER A 314 -10.53 -3.66 -2.69
CA SER A 314 -9.34 -4.30 -2.15
C SER A 314 -8.48 -4.95 -3.22
N VAL A 315 -9.07 -5.72 -4.13
CA VAL A 315 -8.37 -6.33 -5.27
C VAL A 315 -7.76 -5.26 -6.18
N CYS A 316 -8.50 -4.18 -6.48
CA CYS A 316 -8.00 -3.05 -7.26
C CYS A 316 -6.84 -2.32 -6.57
N SER A 317 -6.90 -2.09 -5.25
CA SER A 317 -5.77 -1.53 -4.51
C SER A 317 -4.51 -2.41 -4.61
N ARG A 318 -4.66 -3.73 -4.55
CA ARG A 318 -3.51 -4.66 -4.70
C ARG A 318 -2.92 -4.60 -6.11
N LYS A 319 -3.76 -4.51 -7.14
CA LYS A 319 -3.35 -4.29 -8.53
C LYS A 319 -2.49 -3.05 -8.71
N LEU A 320 -2.88 -1.97 -8.05
CA LEU A 320 -2.24 -0.67 -8.18
C LEU A 320 -0.96 -0.51 -7.35
N MET A 321 -0.70 -1.42 -6.41
CA MET A 321 0.49 -1.44 -5.53
C MET A 321 1.56 -2.47 -5.94
N ASP A 322 1.47 -3.04 -7.15
CA ASP A 322 2.37 -4.09 -7.63
C ASP A 322 2.41 -5.37 -6.76
N MET A 323 1.36 -5.60 -5.95
CA MET A 323 1.12 -6.86 -5.25
C MET A 323 0.30 -7.84 -6.10
N TRP A 324 0.47 -7.74 -7.41
CA TRP A 324 -0.39 -8.31 -8.44
C TRP A 324 0.46 -9.01 -9.48
N CYS A 325 -0.05 -10.11 -10.04
CA CYS A 325 0.67 -10.95 -10.98
C CYS A 325 1.99 -11.48 -10.40
N ASN A 326 1.96 -12.00 -9.17
CA ASN A 326 3.09 -12.78 -8.67
C ASN A 326 2.97 -14.22 -9.19
N PRO A 327 4.06 -14.84 -9.66
CA PRO A 327 3.99 -16.22 -10.14
C PRO A 327 3.55 -17.13 -8.99
N PRO A 328 2.64 -18.09 -9.25
CA PRO A 328 2.12 -18.97 -8.21
C PRO A 328 3.27 -19.79 -7.61
N PRO A 329 3.31 -20.01 -6.29
CA PRO A 329 4.39 -20.77 -5.68
C PRO A 329 4.40 -22.21 -6.21
N ILE A 330 5.58 -22.69 -6.62
CA ILE A 330 5.82 -24.10 -7.00
C ILE A 330 6.64 -24.73 -5.89
N LYS A 331 6.14 -25.84 -5.32
CA LYS A 331 6.81 -26.53 -4.20
C LYS A 331 8.25 -26.89 -4.56
N GLY A 332 9.21 -26.43 -3.76
CA GLY A 332 10.63 -26.70 -3.93
C GLY A 332 11.33 -25.88 -5.03
N ARG A 333 10.64 -24.94 -5.68
CA ARG A 333 11.22 -24.06 -6.69
C ARG A 333 11.17 -22.60 -6.25
N GLN A 334 12.29 -21.91 -6.44
CA GLN A 334 12.35 -20.45 -6.37
C GLN A 334 12.38 -19.90 -7.79
N TYR A 335 11.62 -18.84 -8.04
CA TYR A 335 11.67 -18.13 -9.30
C TYR A 335 12.88 -17.19 -9.34
N THR A 336 13.52 -17.07 -10.50
CA THR A 336 14.51 -16.01 -10.72
C THR A 336 13.81 -14.66 -10.83
N SER A 337 14.55 -13.57 -10.61
CA SER A 337 14.01 -12.21 -10.79
C SER A 337 13.48 -11.97 -12.21
N GLU A 338 14.12 -12.56 -13.23
CA GLU A 338 13.71 -12.47 -14.63
C GLU A 338 12.37 -13.19 -14.86
N GLU A 339 12.21 -14.42 -14.33
CA GLU A 339 10.95 -15.17 -14.43
C GLU A 339 9.77 -14.42 -13.77
N VAL A 340 10.01 -13.76 -12.64
CA VAL A 340 9.01 -12.94 -11.96
C VAL A 340 8.62 -11.74 -12.83
N LEU A 341 9.58 -11.06 -13.44
CA LEU A 341 9.33 -9.91 -14.31
C LEU A 341 8.59 -10.30 -15.59
N ASP A 342 8.98 -11.41 -16.23
CA ASP A 342 8.32 -11.95 -17.42
C ASP A 342 6.88 -12.34 -17.12
N TYR A 343 6.64 -13.04 -16.01
CA TYR A 343 5.29 -13.39 -15.59
C TYR A 343 4.45 -12.14 -15.31
N LYS A 344 5.00 -11.14 -14.61
CA LYS A 344 4.33 -9.86 -14.36
C LYS A 344 3.97 -9.14 -15.66
N ALA A 345 4.87 -9.10 -16.63
CA ALA A 345 4.63 -8.49 -17.93
C ALA A 345 3.51 -9.21 -18.68
N LYS A 346 3.56 -10.55 -18.73
CA LYS A 346 2.57 -11.38 -19.40
C LYS A 346 1.18 -11.27 -18.77
N CYS A 347 1.09 -11.38 -17.45
CA CYS A 347 -0.17 -11.33 -16.71
C CYS A 347 -0.86 -9.95 -16.78
N LYS A 348 -0.12 -8.87 -17.04
CA LYS A 348 -0.68 -7.53 -17.25
C LYS A 348 -1.33 -7.34 -18.63
N VAL A 349 -1.03 -8.19 -19.62
CA VAL A 349 -1.55 -8.08 -21.00
C VAL A 349 -2.48 -9.24 -21.40
N ASP A 350 -2.27 -10.42 -20.82
CA ASP A 350 -3.07 -11.62 -21.07
C ASP A 350 -4.35 -11.60 -20.22
N ALA A 351 -5.50 -11.51 -20.88
CA ALA A 351 -6.80 -11.42 -20.20
C ALA A 351 -7.18 -12.68 -19.42
N VAL A 352 -6.69 -13.87 -19.83
CA VAL A 352 -6.96 -15.12 -19.11
C VAL A 352 -6.15 -15.17 -17.83
N LEU A 353 -4.87 -14.79 -17.89
CA LEU A 353 -4.02 -14.69 -16.70
C LEU A 353 -4.53 -13.59 -15.76
N GLU A 354 -4.92 -12.43 -16.26
CA GLU A 354 -5.49 -11.35 -15.45
C GLU A 354 -6.79 -11.79 -14.76
N ARG A 355 -7.66 -12.52 -15.46
CA ARG A 355 -8.89 -13.08 -14.87
C ARG A 355 -8.57 -14.04 -13.74
N ASN A 356 -7.67 -14.99 -13.97
CA ASN A 356 -7.30 -15.99 -12.97
C ASN A 356 -6.63 -15.34 -11.76
N GLU A 357 -5.75 -14.35 -11.98
CA GLU A 357 -5.14 -13.56 -10.92
C GLU A 357 -6.21 -12.79 -10.12
N SER A 358 -7.21 -12.20 -10.78
CA SER A 358 -8.30 -11.48 -10.09
C SER A 358 -9.09 -12.40 -9.14
N ILE A 359 -9.40 -13.62 -9.60
CA ILE A 359 -10.08 -14.64 -8.80
C ILE A 359 -9.18 -15.10 -7.64
N ASN A 360 -7.90 -15.37 -7.90
CA ASN A 360 -6.94 -15.75 -6.87
C ASN A 360 -6.81 -14.67 -5.79
N GLN A 361 -6.70 -13.40 -6.16
CA GLN A 361 -6.62 -12.28 -5.22
C GLN A 361 -7.90 -12.16 -4.39
N CYS A 362 -9.07 -12.39 -4.99
CA CYS A 362 -10.33 -12.48 -4.24
C CYS A 362 -10.30 -13.61 -3.19
N HIS A 363 -9.94 -14.85 -3.57
CA HIS A 363 -9.84 -15.96 -2.63
C HIS A 363 -8.79 -15.74 -1.54
N MET A 364 -7.66 -15.10 -1.86
CA MET A 364 -6.66 -14.73 -0.85
C MET A 364 -7.25 -13.78 0.20
N LEU A 365 -8.02 -12.78 -0.22
CA LEU A 365 -8.69 -11.86 0.70
C LEU A 365 -9.78 -12.57 1.52
N MET A 366 -10.51 -13.51 0.92
CA MET A 366 -11.45 -14.36 1.64
C MET A 366 -10.73 -15.19 2.71
N ALA A 367 -9.58 -15.80 2.37
CA ALA A 367 -8.78 -16.56 3.32
C ALA A 367 -8.28 -15.68 4.47
N MET A 368 -7.73 -14.50 4.18
CA MET A 368 -7.32 -13.54 5.21
C MET A 368 -8.47 -13.17 6.17
N GLN A 369 -9.68 -12.94 5.64
CA GLN A 369 -10.85 -12.71 6.50
C GLN A 369 -11.22 -13.99 7.28
N ALA A 370 -11.22 -15.15 6.63
CA ALA A 370 -11.60 -16.41 7.25
C ALA A 370 -10.68 -16.78 8.40
N ASP A 371 -9.36 -16.66 8.24
CA ASP A 371 -8.36 -16.97 9.27
C ASP A 371 -8.62 -16.16 10.55
N ILE A 372 -8.89 -14.86 10.42
CA ILE A 372 -9.21 -13.96 11.53
C ILE A 372 -10.44 -14.44 12.31
N TYR A 373 -11.54 -14.71 11.59
CA TYR A 373 -12.81 -15.11 12.20
C TYR A 373 -12.74 -16.51 12.81
N TRP A 374 -12.11 -17.44 12.10
CA TRP A 374 -11.96 -18.83 12.52
C TRP A 374 -11.09 -18.95 13.76
N GLU A 375 -9.91 -18.33 13.77
CA GLU A 375 -9.02 -18.38 14.94
C GLU A 375 -9.68 -17.77 16.17
N ARG A 376 -10.45 -16.69 16.01
CA ARG A 376 -11.24 -16.14 17.11
C ARG A 376 -12.27 -17.11 17.66
N GLN A 377 -13.02 -17.76 16.77
CA GLN A 377 -14.02 -18.76 17.14
C GLN A 377 -13.38 -19.96 17.84
N ALA A 378 -12.20 -20.40 17.39
CA ALA A 378 -11.45 -21.49 18.02
C ALA A 378 -11.08 -21.21 19.49
N TYR A 379 -10.94 -19.94 19.87
CA TYR A 379 -10.76 -19.49 21.26
C TYR A 379 -12.07 -19.12 21.97
N GLY A 380 -13.23 -19.45 21.40
CA GLY A 380 -14.55 -19.12 21.97
C GLY A 380 -14.85 -17.62 21.98
N LYS A 381 -14.19 -16.84 21.11
CA LYS A 381 -14.32 -15.39 21.04
C LYS A 381 -15.01 -14.96 19.75
N THR A 382 -15.70 -13.82 19.81
CA THR A 382 -16.35 -13.21 18.65
C THR A 382 -15.59 -11.96 18.19
N ILE A 383 -15.94 -11.47 17.01
CA ILE A 383 -15.64 -10.10 16.58
C ILE A 383 -16.64 -9.18 17.28
N ALA A 384 -16.16 -8.16 17.97
CA ALA A 384 -17.01 -7.26 18.76
C ALA A 384 -17.85 -6.33 17.88
N HIS A 385 -17.28 -5.86 16.76
CA HIS A 385 -18.00 -5.12 15.73
C HIS A 385 -17.30 -5.27 14.38
N ASP A 386 -18.07 -5.38 13.29
CA ASP A 386 -17.58 -5.48 11.92
C ASP A 386 -18.14 -4.34 11.07
N VAL A 387 -17.33 -3.29 10.89
CA VAL A 387 -17.71 -2.06 10.20
C VAL A 387 -17.63 -2.25 8.69
N LEU A 388 -18.76 -2.07 8.00
CA LEU A 388 -18.76 -1.90 6.55
C LEU A 388 -18.43 -0.44 6.21
N MET A 389 -17.39 -0.19 5.42
CA MET A 389 -16.97 1.18 5.07
C MET A 389 -18.04 1.97 4.32
N GLU A 390 -18.86 1.31 3.51
CA GLU A 390 -20.01 1.90 2.86
C GLU A 390 -21.09 2.34 3.87
N SER A 391 -21.29 1.58 4.96
CA SER A 391 -22.16 1.99 6.07
C SER A 391 -21.58 3.20 6.81
N TYR A 392 -20.28 3.22 7.07
CA TYR A 392 -19.62 4.37 7.69
C TYR A 392 -19.77 5.63 6.83
N LYS A 393 -19.65 5.50 5.51
CA LYS A 393 -19.87 6.63 4.58
C LYS A 393 -21.32 7.12 4.60
N ALA A 394 -22.28 6.20 4.73
CA ALA A 394 -23.70 6.53 4.75
C ALA A 394 -24.12 7.20 6.07
N ASP A 395 -23.68 6.66 7.20
CA ASP A 395 -23.97 7.18 8.54
C ASP A 395 -22.75 7.00 9.47
N PRO A 396 -21.80 7.96 9.45
CA PRO A 396 -20.60 7.86 10.28
C PRO A 396 -20.94 7.99 11.78
N HIS A 397 -22.02 8.67 12.15
CA HIS A 397 -22.44 8.80 13.54
C HIS A 397 -22.87 7.45 14.10
N ALA A 398 -23.68 6.67 13.37
CA ALA A 398 -24.08 5.34 13.79
C ALA A 398 -22.89 4.39 13.98
N GLU A 399 -21.94 4.37 13.03
CA GLU A 399 -20.77 3.49 13.13
C GLU A 399 -19.81 3.91 14.24
N VAL A 400 -19.58 5.22 14.46
CA VAL A 400 -18.78 5.72 15.59
C VAL A 400 -19.39 5.30 16.93
N LYS A 401 -20.73 5.37 17.06
CA LYS A 401 -21.45 4.90 18.26
C LYS A 401 -21.28 3.39 18.45
N ALA A 402 -21.44 2.61 17.38
CA ALA A 402 -21.31 1.16 17.40
C ALA A 402 -19.90 0.73 17.83
N VAL A 403 -18.85 1.41 17.34
CA VAL A 403 -17.46 1.19 17.79
C VAL A 403 -17.31 1.47 19.29
N GLY A 404 -17.81 2.59 19.80
CA GLY A 404 -17.76 2.91 21.22
C GLY A 404 -18.46 1.86 22.10
N LYS A 405 -19.65 1.40 21.67
CA LYS A 405 -20.39 0.33 22.35
C LYS A 405 -19.64 -1.00 22.35
N ALA A 406 -19.04 -1.37 21.22
CA ALA A 406 -18.25 -2.59 21.09
C ALA A 406 -16.97 -2.57 21.93
N MET A 407 -16.43 -1.37 22.20
CA MET A 407 -15.35 -1.17 23.16
C MET A 407 -15.81 -1.26 24.62
N GLY A 408 -17.12 -1.34 24.89
CA GLY A 408 -17.70 -1.40 26.24
C GLY A 408 -17.91 -0.04 26.91
N ILE A 409 -17.96 1.05 26.12
CA ILE A 409 -18.20 2.40 26.65
C ILE A 409 -19.70 2.56 26.99
N CYS A 410 -20.00 3.19 28.13
CA CYS A 410 -21.38 3.37 28.58
C CYS A 410 -22.27 4.16 27.61
N ASP A 411 -23.58 3.89 27.65
CA ASP A 411 -24.58 4.49 26.77
C ASP A 411 -24.63 6.03 26.85
N GLU A 412 -24.41 6.61 28.03
CA GLU A 412 -24.42 8.07 28.19
C GLU A 412 -23.32 8.75 27.34
N ALA A 413 -22.11 8.18 27.35
CA ALA A 413 -20.99 8.72 26.61
C ALA A 413 -21.08 8.45 25.10
N VAL A 414 -21.43 7.22 24.70
CA VAL A 414 -21.53 6.89 23.27
C VAL A 414 -22.70 7.61 22.59
N ASN A 415 -23.73 8.04 23.32
CA ASN A 415 -24.84 8.81 22.76
C ASN A 415 -24.66 10.33 22.90
N ASP A 416 -23.58 10.82 23.51
CA ASP A 416 -23.29 12.25 23.60
C ASP A 416 -22.93 12.81 22.20
N GLU A 417 -23.73 13.75 21.72
CA GLU A 417 -23.61 14.29 20.36
C GLU A 417 -22.25 14.97 20.11
N ALA A 418 -21.69 15.64 21.11
CA ALA A 418 -20.42 16.35 20.97
C ALA A 418 -19.23 15.38 20.86
N LEU A 419 -19.21 14.30 21.66
CA LEU A 419 -18.17 13.27 21.55
C LEU A 419 -18.25 12.49 20.23
N VAL A 420 -19.47 12.16 19.79
CA VAL A 420 -19.67 11.47 18.51
C VAL A 420 -19.27 12.38 17.37
N GLU A 421 -19.69 13.65 17.37
CA GLU A 421 -19.32 14.62 16.33
C GLU A 421 -17.80 14.85 16.29
N PHE A 422 -17.13 14.87 17.44
CA PHE A 422 -15.66 14.95 17.48
C PHE A 422 -15.01 13.78 16.73
N ASN A 423 -15.43 12.55 17.03
CA ASN A 423 -14.93 11.34 16.35
C ASN A 423 -15.25 11.35 14.84
N VAL A 424 -16.47 11.76 14.46
CA VAL A 424 -16.88 11.85 13.05
C VAL A 424 -16.02 12.88 12.32
N ARG A 425 -15.77 14.05 12.93
CA ARG A 425 -14.92 15.09 12.34
C ARG A 425 -13.46 14.67 12.25
N MET A 426 -12.95 13.90 13.22
CA MET A 426 -11.63 13.27 13.11
C MET A 426 -11.57 12.38 11.86
N GLY A 427 -12.59 11.54 11.66
CA GLY A 427 -12.70 10.71 10.45
C GLY A 427 -12.72 11.52 9.16
N LYS A 428 -13.38 12.69 9.15
CA LYS A 428 -13.36 13.62 8.01
C LYS A 428 -11.98 14.24 7.81
N GLU A 429 -11.31 14.69 8.87
CA GLU A 429 -9.98 15.31 8.79
C GLU A 429 -8.92 14.35 8.26
N LEU A 430 -9.05 13.05 8.53
CA LEU A 430 -8.19 12.03 7.92
C LEU A 430 -8.25 12.01 6.37
N HIS A 431 -9.30 12.56 5.76
CA HIS A 431 -9.46 12.63 4.30
C HIS A 431 -9.10 13.99 3.69
N THR A 432 -9.07 15.07 4.47
CA THR A 432 -8.95 16.45 3.94
C THR A 432 -7.54 16.83 3.54
N LYS A 433 -6.51 16.19 4.12
CA LYS A 433 -5.08 16.50 3.89
C LYS A 433 -4.25 15.28 3.51
N PRO A 434 -4.52 14.64 2.35
CA PRO A 434 -3.76 13.46 1.94
C PRO A 434 -2.27 13.82 1.76
N GLY A 435 -1.39 13.17 2.53
CA GLY A 435 0.07 13.31 2.41
C GLY A 435 0.75 14.25 3.41
N GLU A 436 0.00 14.98 4.25
CA GLU A 436 0.58 15.74 5.36
C GLU A 436 0.80 14.85 6.59
N ASP A 437 1.95 14.92 7.26
CA ASP A 437 2.14 14.15 8.50
C ASP A 437 1.24 14.72 9.61
N MET A 438 0.20 13.97 9.99
CA MET A 438 -0.72 14.34 11.06
C MET A 438 -0.20 13.93 12.45
N GLY A 439 0.98 13.29 12.55
CA GLY A 439 1.50 12.73 13.81
C GLY A 439 0.74 11.48 14.30
N ILE A 440 -0.30 11.10 13.58
CA ILE A 440 -1.08 9.86 13.68
C ILE A 440 -1.32 9.36 12.26
N THR A 441 -1.81 8.13 12.11
CA THR A 441 -1.78 7.51 10.80
C THR A 441 -2.90 7.91 9.88
N GLN A 442 -2.49 8.33 8.69
CA GLN A 442 -3.38 8.87 7.69
C GLN A 442 -4.14 7.79 6.93
N MET A 443 -5.38 8.13 6.62
CA MET A 443 -6.08 7.51 5.50
C MET A 443 -5.54 8.10 4.21
N HIS A 444 -4.79 7.30 3.46
CA HIS A 444 -4.46 7.65 2.08
C HIS A 444 -5.36 6.78 1.21
N ASP A 445 -6.31 7.40 0.52
CA ASP A 445 -6.95 6.75 -0.61
C ASP A 445 -5.90 6.75 -1.72
N VAL A 446 -5.20 5.63 -1.86
CA VAL A 446 -3.95 5.58 -2.63
C VAL A 446 -4.21 5.81 -4.12
N HIS A 447 -5.48 5.67 -4.52
CA HIS A 447 -5.88 5.68 -5.90
C HIS A 447 -7.17 6.46 -6.13
N THR A 448 -7.11 7.42 -7.04
CA THR A 448 -8.26 8.24 -7.44
C THR A 448 -9.32 7.39 -8.16
N PRO A 449 -10.60 7.82 -8.21
CA PRO A 449 -11.63 7.15 -9.01
C PRO A 449 -11.21 6.93 -10.46
N GLU A 450 -10.50 7.88 -11.07
CA GLU A 450 -10.00 7.81 -12.45
C GLU A 450 -8.89 6.76 -12.60
N GLN A 451 -7.98 6.64 -11.62
CA GLN A 451 -6.97 5.60 -11.63
C GLN A 451 -7.60 4.21 -11.53
N ARG A 452 -8.63 4.06 -10.68
CA ARG A 452 -9.39 2.81 -10.52
C ARG A 452 -10.17 2.48 -11.79
N SER A 453 -10.91 3.43 -12.36
CA SER A 453 -11.67 3.19 -13.59
C SER A 453 -10.76 2.78 -14.74
N LYS A 454 -9.61 3.46 -14.92
CA LYS A 454 -8.65 3.16 -15.99
C LYS A 454 -7.96 1.80 -15.83
N LYS A 455 -7.54 1.44 -14.62
CA LYS A 455 -6.68 0.26 -14.39
C LYS A 455 -7.43 -0.96 -13.86
N CYS A 456 -8.66 -0.82 -13.38
CA CYS A 456 -9.42 -1.89 -12.74
C CYS A 456 -10.76 -2.21 -13.42
N ALA A 457 -11.10 -1.60 -14.55
CA ALA A 457 -12.41 -1.75 -15.22
C ALA A 457 -12.90 -3.20 -15.40
N LYS A 458 -11.99 -4.15 -15.64
CA LYS A 458 -12.34 -5.57 -15.87
C LYS A 458 -12.40 -6.42 -14.60
N LEU A 459 -11.85 -5.94 -13.49
CA LEU A 459 -11.61 -6.77 -12.30
C LEU A 459 -12.91 -7.29 -11.70
N GLU A 460 -13.93 -6.43 -11.60
CA GLU A 460 -15.22 -6.84 -11.05
C GLU A 460 -15.83 -8.00 -11.85
N ASN A 461 -15.89 -7.87 -13.18
CA ASN A 461 -16.42 -8.93 -14.06
C ASN A 461 -15.60 -10.23 -13.94
N PHE A 462 -14.28 -10.13 -13.84
CA PHE A 462 -13.41 -11.29 -13.64
C PHE A 462 -13.65 -11.98 -12.30
N MET A 463 -13.70 -11.22 -11.20
CA MET A 463 -14.01 -11.77 -9.87
C MET A 463 -15.39 -12.43 -9.84
N ARG A 464 -16.41 -11.75 -10.39
CA ARG A 464 -17.79 -12.26 -10.43
C ARG A 464 -17.98 -13.51 -11.30
N SER A 465 -17.00 -13.84 -12.13
CA SER A 465 -17.02 -15.08 -12.91
C SER A 465 -16.69 -16.33 -12.09
N ASP A 466 -16.14 -16.16 -10.87
CA ASP A 466 -16.08 -17.20 -9.84
C ASP A 466 -17.30 -17.12 -8.93
N ALA A 467 -17.87 -18.28 -8.56
CA ALA A 467 -19.13 -18.33 -7.81
C ALA A 467 -18.95 -17.87 -6.35
N ALA A 468 -17.85 -18.25 -5.70
CA ALA A 468 -17.60 -17.89 -4.30
C ALA A 468 -17.26 -16.40 -4.16
N CYS A 469 -16.46 -15.87 -5.09
CA CYS A 469 -16.20 -14.43 -5.17
C CYS A 469 -17.45 -13.62 -5.43
N ARG A 470 -18.31 -14.05 -6.37
CA ARG A 470 -19.58 -13.38 -6.64
C ARG A 470 -20.48 -13.34 -5.41
N GLU A 471 -20.68 -14.48 -4.74
CA GLU A 471 -21.50 -14.57 -3.52
C GLU A 471 -20.96 -13.62 -2.42
N TRP A 472 -19.65 -13.62 -2.20
CA TRP A 472 -19.02 -12.76 -1.19
C TRP A 472 -19.12 -11.27 -1.54
N MET A 473 -18.97 -10.90 -2.81
CA MET A 473 -19.15 -9.53 -3.30
C MET A 473 -20.60 -9.04 -3.17
N ASP A 474 -21.57 -9.86 -3.58
CA ASP A 474 -23.00 -9.52 -3.50
C ASP A 474 -23.45 -9.30 -2.06
N ASN A 475 -22.78 -9.96 -1.11
CA ASN A 475 -23.00 -9.78 0.32
C ASN A 475 -22.05 -8.77 0.97
N ARG A 476 -21.43 -7.88 0.18
CA ARG A 476 -20.56 -6.79 0.65
C ARG A 476 -19.43 -7.27 1.57
N ALA A 477 -18.81 -8.39 1.20
CA ALA A 477 -17.77 -9.05 1.97
C ALA A 477 -18.19 -9.53 3.37
N ALA A 478 -19.47 -9.81 3.60
CA ALA A 478 -19.93 -10.34 4.88
C ALA A 478 -19.25 -11.70 5.19
N PRO A 479 -18.84 -11.94 6.45
CA PRO A 479 -18.18 -13.19 6.83
C PRO A 479 -19.09 -14.42 6.61
N THR A 480 -20.40 -14.27 6.72
CA THR A 480 -21.37 -15.35 6.47
C THR A 480 -21.40 -15.82 5.01
N ALA A 481 -21.04 -14.95 4.06
CA ALA A 481 -20.93 -15.27 2.64
C ALA A 481 -19.50 -15.72 2.24
N ASN A 482 -18.57 -15.78 3.19
CA ASN A 482 -17.20 -16.18 2.92
C ASN A 482 -17.11 -17.72 2.81
N ALA A 483 -16.99 -18.23 1.59
CA ALA A 483 -16.88 -19.67 1.33
C ALA A 483 -15.67 -20.34 2.01
N VAL A 484 -14.55 -19.63 2.20
CA VAL A 484 -13.37 -20.18 2.88
C VAL A 484 -13.68 -20.38 4.37
N LEU A 485 -14.30 -19.39 5.01
CA LEU A 485 -14.70 -19.47 6.42
C LEU A 485 -15.71 -20.60 6.65
N ARG A 486 -16.72 -20.72 5.79
CA ARG A 486 -17.71 -21.81 5.88
C ARG A 486 -17.06 -23.19 5.76
N ARG A 487 -16.02 -23.33 4.93
CA ARG A 487 -15.26 -24.58 4.83
C ARG A 487 -14.52 -24.89 6.12
N TYR A 488 -13.81 -23.91 6.71
CA TYR A 488 -13.16 -24.11 8.01
C TYR A 488 -14.15 -24.57 9.08
N GLN A 489 -15.36 -24.02 9.08
CA GLN A 489 -16.42 -24.38 10.04
C GLN A 489 -17.06 -25.75 9.80
N ALA A 490 -16.85 -26.37 8.65
CA ALA A 490 -17.39 -27.69 8.32
C ALA A 490 -16.39 -28.83 8.59
N GLU A 491 -15.11 -28.49 8.80
CA GLU A 491 -14.03 -29.39 9.21
C GLU A 491 -13.97 -29.48 10.74
#